data_AF-A0A1R3HPF4-F1
#
_entry.id   AF-A0A1R3HPF4-F1
#
_cell.length_a   1.000
_cell.length_b   1.000
_cell.length_c   1.000
_cell.angle_alpha   90.00
_cell.angle_beta   90.00
_cell.angle_gamma   90.00
#
_symmetry.space_group_name_H-M   'P 1'
#
loop_
_entity.id
_entity.type
_entity.pdbx_description
1 polymer ?
#
loop_
_entity_poly.entity_id
_entity_poly.type
_entity_poly.pdbx_seq_one_letter_code
_entity_poly.pdbx_strand_id
1 'polypeptide(L)'
;MLMAATNNIVSRCVISRKAKEENGSSKFGESSRRVMVLFTNLCIGDMIPCLKWLDVITGFIPRLKATAAELDAFFDQVIEEHHKALKGDHEADKKDFISIILELQKDGLVEMELAQDNIKAILLVCQQLCF
;
A
#
# COMPACT_ATOMS: atom_id res chain seq x y z
N MET A 1 -15.87 -5.61 13.38
CA MET A 1 -15.16 -6.89 13.62
C MET A 1 -14.71 -7.56 12.33
N LEU A 2 -15.58 -7.70 11.31
CA LEU A 2 -15.20 -8.28 10.02
C LEU A 2 -14.06 -7.54 9.31
N MET A 3 -14.16 -6.20 9.17
CA MET A 3 -13.10 -5.38 8.53
C MET A 3 -11.72 -5.54 9.19
N ALA A 4 -11.67 -5.58 10.52
CA ALA A 4 -10.41 -5.75 11.26
C ALA A 4 -9.79 -7.14 11.04
N ALA A 5 -10.62 -8.19 11.00
CA ALA A 5 -10.17 -9.55 10.73
C ALA A 5 -9.64 -9.68 9.28
N THR A 6 -10.37 -9.16 8.29
CA THR A 6 -9.96 -9.18 6.88
C THR A 6 -8.65 -8.41 6.69
N ASN A 7 -8.53 -7.22 7.29
CA ASN A 7 -7.29 -6.45 7.25
C ASN A 7 -6.11 -7.21 7.86
N ASN A 8 -6.30 -7.89 9.00
CA ASN A 8 -5.22 -8.66 9.63
C ASN A 8 -4.78 -9.83 8.74
N ILE A 9 -5.73 -10.52 8.10
CA ILE A 9 -5.43 -11.62 7.16
C ILE A 9 -4.63 -11.08 5.97
N VAL A 10 -5.09 -10.02 5.32
CA VAL A 10 -4.44 -9.46 4.12
C VAL A 10 -3.10 -8.83 4.43
N SER A 11 -3.00 -8.08 5.53
CA SER A 11 -1.71 -7.56 6.02
C SER A 11 -0.70 -8.68 6.25
N ARG A 12 -1.12 -9.83 6.78
CA ARG A 12 -0.24 -10.99 6.93
C ARG A 12 0.08 -11.67 5.61
N CYS A 13 -0.87 -11.81 4.70
CA CYS A 13 -0.62 -12.45 3.39
C CYS A 13 0.29 -11.59 2.49
N VAL A 14 0.08 -10.28 2.49
CA VAL A 14 0.75 -9.33 1.60
C VAL A 14 2.08 -8.87 2.19
N ILE A 15 2.12 -8.50 3.47
CA ILE A 15 3.29 -7.84 4.09
C ILE A 15 4.04 -8.81 5.04
N SER A 16 3.47 -9.98 5.34
CA SER A 16 4.03 -10.94 6.33
C SER A 16 4.18 -10.37 7.74
N ARG A 17 3.65 -9.17 8.01
CA ARG A 17 3.59 -8.56 9.34
C ARG A 17 2.20 -8.72 9.94
N LYS A 18 2.14 -9.03 11.24
CA LYS A 18 0.95 -8.65 12.03
C LYS A 18 0.89 -7.12 12.02
N ALA A 19 -0.26 -6.54 11.72
CA ALA A 19 -0.55 -5.19 12.19
C ALA A 19 -0.40 -5.22 13.71
N LYS A 20 0.74 -4.79 14.24
CA LYS A 20 1.02 -4.84 15.69
C LYS A 20 0.06 -3.85 16.35
N GLU A 21 -0.99 -4.39 16.95
CA GLU A 21 -1.90 -3.71 17.85
C GLU A 21 -1.24 -3.67 19.23
N GLU A 22 -0.37 -2.69 19.48
CA GLU A 22 0.04 -2.37 20.85
C GLU A 22 -0.68 -1.13 21.40
N ASN A 23 -1.44 -0.39 20.59
CA ASN A 23 -2.18 0.81 21.05
C ASN A 23 -3.43 1.19 20.21
N GLY A 24 -4.09 0.23 19.55
CA GLY A 24 -5.41 0.47 18.93
C GLY A 24 -5.43 1.13 17.54
N SER A 25 -4.29 1.53 16.98
CA SER A 25 -4.13 1.80 15.55
C SER A 25 -2.65 1.70 15.14
N SER A 26 -2.31 0.79 14.23
CA SER A 26 -0.99 0.87 13.58
C SER A 26 -0.98 2.12 12.68
N LYS A 27 0.13 2.88 12.64
CA LYS A 27 0.27 4.07 11.77
C LYS A 27 -0.15 3.76 10.32
N PHE A 28 0.14 2.54 9.87
CA PHE A 28 -0.28 2.02 8.57
C PHE A 28 -1.81 1.90 8.44
N GLY A 29 -2.50 1.34 9.43
CA GLY A 29 -3.97 1.25 9.41
C GLY A 29 -4.64 2.63 9.36
N GLU A 30 -4.04 3.65 9.99
CA GLU A 30 -4.54 5.02 9.89
C GLU A 30 -4.32 5.64 8.51
N SER A 31 -3.13 5.46 7.92
CA SER A 31 -2.84 5.90 6.55
C SER A 31 -3.76 5.19 5.55
N SER A 32 -3.94 3.87 5.65
CA SER A 32 -4.86 3.11 4.81
C SER A 32 -6.31 3.59 4.93
N ARG A 33 -6.76 3.90 6.15
CA ARG A 33 -8.10 4.49 6.35
C ARG A 33 -8.21 5.88 5.72
N ARG A 34 -7.17 6.72 5.81
CA ARG A 34 -7.16 8.04 5.15
C ARG A 34 -7.26 7.90 3.64
N VAL A 35 -6.55 6.92 3.06
CA VAL A 35 -6.58 6.61 1.63
C VAL A 35 -7.97 6.20 1.21
N MET A 36 -8.60 5.27 1.92
CA MET A 36 -9.98 4.86 1.65
C MET A 36 -10.94 6.04 1.65
N VAL A 37 -10.89 6.89 2.69
CA VAL A 37 -11.74 8.09 2.77
C VAL A 37 -11.50 9.00 1.57
N LEU A 38 -10.23 9.22 1.20
CA LEU A 38 -9.87 10.05 0.04
C LEU A 38 -10.28 9.44 -1.30
N PHE A 39 -10.21 8.11 -1.46
CA PHE A 39 -10.66 7.38 -2.65
C PHE A 39 -12.19 7.39 -2.78
N THR A 40 -12.92 7.32 -1.65
CA THR A 40 -14.39 7.43 -1.64
C THR A 40 -14.87 8.87 -1.76
N ASN A 41 -14.03 9.85 -1.40
CA ASN A 41 -14.34 11.26 -1.65
C ASN A 41 -14.15 11.53 -3.13
N LEU A 42 -15.26 11.65 -3.84
CA LEU A 42 -15.28 12.07 -5.24
C LEU A 42 -14.54 13.41 -5.37
N CYS A 43 -13.49 13.44 -6.19
CA CYS A 43 -12.84 14.68 -6.59
C CYS A 43 -13.86 15.49 -7.40
N ILE A 44 -14.30 16.63 -6.87
CA ILE A 44 -15.42 17.39 -7.47
C ILE A 44 -14.99 17.92 -8.85
N GLY A 45 -13.71 18.22 -9.01
CA GLY A 45 -13.07 18.59 -10.25
C GLY A 45 -12.99 17.50 -11.32
N ASP A 46 -13.12 16.22 -10.96
CA ASP A 46 -13.19 15.11 -11.91
C ASP A 46 -14.62 14.92 -12.44
N MET A 47 -15.63 15.24 -11.61
CA MET A 47 -17.04 15.21 -12.00
C MET A 47 -17.47 16.50 -12.71
N ILE A 48 -16.97 17.65 -12.26
CA ILE A 48 -17.29 18.99 -12.76
C ILE A 48 -15.97 19.76 -12.92
N PRO A 49 -15.35 19.75 -14.11
CA PRO A 49 -14.04 20.38 -14.36
C PRO A 49 -13.93 21.85 -13.94
N CYS A 50 -15.05 22.59 -14.00
CA CYS A 50 -15.12 24.00 -13.59
C CYS A 50 -15.00 24.22 -12.07
N LEU A 51 -15.15 23.18 -11.26
CA LEU A 51 -15.08 23.22 -9.79
C LEU A 51 -13.76 22.65 -9.23
N LYS A 52 -12.74 22.41 -10.06
CA LYS A 52 -11.40 21.95 -9.62
C LYS A 52 -10.76 22.83 -8.54
N TRP A 53 -11.09 24.12 -8.51
CA TRP A 53 -10.60 25.04 -7.48
C TRP A 53 -11.16 24.71 -6.09
N LEU A 54 -12.34 24.09 -6.01
CA LEU A 54 -12.96 23.67 -4.77
C LEU A 54 -12.16 22.55 -4.10
N ASP A 55 -11.57 21.63 -4.87
CA ASP A 55 -10.69 20.57 -4.35
C ASP A 55 -9.39 21.13 -3.75
N VAL A 56 -8.95 22.31 -4.22
CA VAL A 56 -7.81 23.03 -3.65
C VAL A 56 -8.22 23.74 -2.35
N ILE A 57 -9.35 24.46 -2.34
CA ILE A 57 -9.83 25.22 -1.17
C ILE A 57 -10.25 24.31 -0.01
N THR A 58 -10.91 23.19 -0.31
CA THR A 58 -11.27 22.18 0.70
C THR A 58 -10.06 21.45 1.27
N GLY A 59 -8.86 21.70 0.71
CA GLY A 59 -7.63 21.03 1.10
C GLY A 59 -7.59 19.56 0.70
N PHE A 60 -8.48 19.11 -0.19
CA PHE A 60 -8.54 17.73 -0.66
C PHE A 60 -7.26 17.32 -1.38
N ILE A 61 -6.80 18.12 -2.35
CA ILE A 61 -5.56 17.83 -3.10
C ILE A 61 -4.31 17.79 -2.19
N PRO A 62 -4.07 18.78 -1.30
CA PRO A 62 -2.96 18.70 -0.34
C PRO A 62 -3.01 17.47 0.57
N ARG A 63 -4.18 17.12 1.10
CA ARG A 63 -4.36 15.94 1.96
C ARG A 63 -4.12 14.63 1.21
N LEU A 64 -4.55 14.55 -0.05
CA LEU A 64 -4.28 13.42 -0.93
C LEU A 64 -2.78 13.24 -1.15
N LYS A 65 -2.07 14.32 -1.51
CA LYS A 65 -0.61 14.29 -1.72
C LYS A 65 0.15 13.89 -0.46
N ALA A 66 -0.21 14.45 0.69
CA ALA A 66 0.43 14.10 1.96
C ALA A 66 0.22 12.63 2.31
N THR A 67 -1.00 12.11 2.13
CA THR A 67 -1.32 10.71 2.38
C THR A 67 -0.60 9.77 1.40
N ALA A 68 -0.50 10.16 0.12
CA ALA A 68 0.26 9.41 -0.88
C ALA A 68 1.75 9.33 -0.52
N ALA A 69 2.36 10.43 -0.07
CA ALA A 69 3.77 10.44 0.36
C ALA A 69 4.02 9.56 1.60
N GLU A 70 3.09 9.54 2.56
CA GLU A 70 3.19 8.66 3.72
C GLU A 70 3.12 7.17 3.33
N LEU A 71 2.23 6.82 2.41
CA LEU A 71 2.14 5.45 1.89
C LEU A 71 3.38 5.05 1.09
N ASP A 72 3.87 5.94 0.24
CA ASP A 72 5.04 5.70 -0.59
C ASP A 72 6.26 5.35 0.26
N ALA A 73 6.54 6.18 1.28
CA ALA A 73 7.60 5.94 2.24
C ALA A 73 7.40 4.64 3.05
N PHE A 74 6.16 4.29 3.37
CA PHE A 74 5.85 3.03 4.05
C PHE A 74 6.14 1.82 3.15
N PHE A 75 5.69 1.84 1.89
CA PHE A 75 5.94 0.74 0.97
C PHE A 75 7.42 0.60 0.63
N ASP A 76 8.18 1.70 0.55
CA ASP A 76 9.63 1.65 0.41
C ASP A 76 10.30 0.94 1.59
N GLN A 77 9.89 1.23 2.83
CA GLN A 77 10.39 0.53 4.01
C GLN A 77 10.06 -0.97 3.96
N VAL A 78 8.83 -1.31 3.55
CA VAL A 78 8.40 -2.70 3.41
C VAL A 78 9.24 -3.44 2.36
N ILE A 79 9.39 -2.86 1.16
CA ILE A 79 10.13 -3.48 0.05
C ILE A 79 11.62 -3.64 0.42
N GLU A 80 12.23 -2.65 1.07
CA GLU A 80 13.63 -2.72 1.49
C GLU A 80 13.86 -3.80 2.56
N GLU A 81 12.94 -3.97 3.51
CA GLU A 81 13.00 -5.07 4.50
C GLU A 81 12.99 -6.44 3.80
N HIS A 82 12.13 -6.61 2.79
CA HIS A 82 12.04 -7.84 2.01
C HIS A 82 13.28 -8.07 1.12
N HIS A 83 13.86 -7.02 0.54
CA HIS A 83 15.13 -7.13 -0.19
C HIS A 83 16.30 -7.58 0.69
N LYS A 84 16.36 -7.12 1.95
CA LYS A 84 17.38 -7.57 2.91
C LYS A 84 17.17 -9.02 3.32
N ALA A 85 15.92 -9.43 3.54
CA ALA A 85 15.58 -10.82 3.85
C ALA A 85 16.00 -11.76 2.71
N LEU A 86 15.78 -11.35 1.45
CA LEU A 86 16.16 -12.14 0.27
C LEU A 86 17.68 -12.24 0.02
N LYS A 87 18.50 -11.38 0.64
CA LYS A 87 19.98 -11.40 0.54
C LYS A 87 20.64 -12.18 1.68
N GLY A 88 19.94 -12.41 2.79
CA GLY A 88 20.39 -13.27 3.87
C GLY A 88 20.12 -14.73 3.52
N ASP A 89 21.07 -15.61 3.80
CA ASP A 89 21.10 -17.04 3.46
C ASP A 89 20.06 -17.88 4.26
N HIS A 90 18.79 -17.45 4.30
CA HIS A 90 17.70 -18.21 4.87
C HIS A 90 16.90 -18.87 3.75
N GLU A 91 17.33 -20.10 3.45
CA GLU A 91 16.60 -21.06 2.65
C GLU A 91 15.12 -21.18 3.08
N ALA A 92 14.28 -20.91 2.09
CA ALA A 92 13.21 -21.77 1.61
C ALA A 92 11.80 -21.77 2.25
N ASP A 93 11.55 -21.40 3.52
CA ASP A 93 10.25 -21.82 4.10
C ASP A 93 9.14 -20.77 4.28
N LYS A 94 9.38 -19.49 3.93
CA LYS A 94 8.30 -18.46 3.90
C LYS A 94 8.46 -17.47 2.75
N LYS A 95 8.12 -17.89 1.53
CA LYS A 95 7.87 -16.95 0.43
C LYS A 95 6.55 -16.22 0.69
N ASP A 96 6.64 -14.97 1.14
CA ASP A 96 5.47 -14.09 1.18
C ASP A 96 5.24 -13.42 -0.19
N PHE A 97 4.08 -12.79 -0.34
CA PHE A 97 3.65 -12.20 -1.61
C PHE A 97 4.67 -11.20 -2.17
N ILE A 98 5.31 -10.40 -1.31
CA ILE A 98 6.32 -9.43 -1.74
C ILE A 98 7.59 -10.13 -2.20
N SER A 99 8.04 -11.15 -1.47
CA SER A 99 9.19 -11.97 -1.87
C SER A 99 9.00 -12.60 -3.25
N ILE A 100 7.78 -13.11 -3.54
CA ILE A 100 7.43 -13.69 -4.85
C ILE A 100 7.48 -12.62 -5.95
N ILE A 101 6.91 -11.44 -5.72
CA ILE A 101 6.94 -10.35 -6.72
C ILE A 101 8.38 -9.87 -6.99
N LEU A 102 9.21 -9.76 -5.95
CA LEU A 102 10.60 -9.35 -6.09
C LEU A 102 11.46 -10.41 -6.79
N GLU A 103 11.17 -11.69 -6.61
CA GLU A 103 11.79 -12.79 -7.35
C GLU A 103 11.40 -12.75 -8.84
N LEU A 104 10.11 -12.53 -9.14
CA LEU A 104 9.62 -12.33 -10.51
C LEU A 104 10.27 -11.13 -11.21
N GLN A 105 10.54 -10.05 -10.46
CA GLN A 105 11.26 -8.88 -10.97
C GLN A 105 12.72 -9.23 -11.33
N LYS A 106 13.38 -10.08 -10.53
CA LYS A 106 14.78 -10.50 -10.77
C LYS A 106 14.91 -11.48 -11.94
N ASP A 107 13.99 -12.43 -12.05
CA ASP A 107 14.07 -13.51 -13.04
C ASP A 107 13.66 -13.04 -14.45
N GLY A 108 13.18 -11.80 -14.59
CA GLY A 108 12.77 -11.24 -15.89
C GLY A 108 11.64 -12.02 -16.56
N LEU A 109 10.87 -12.78 -15.78
CA LEU A 109 9.85 -13.73 -16.26
C LEU A 109 8.55 -13.07 -16.73
N VAL A 110 8.41 -11.75 -16.53
CA VAL A 110 7.25 -10.97 -16.93
C VAL A 110 7.63 -10.17 -18.18
N GLU A 111 6.80 -10.25 -19.24
CA GLU A 111 6.99 -9.48 -20.49
C GLU A 111 7.09 -7.95 -20.29
N MET A 112 6.75 -7.47 -19.09
CA MET A 112 6.81 -6.07 -18.69
C MET A 112 7.78 -5.90 -17.50
N GLU A 113 8.62 -4.87 -17.56
CA GLU A 113 9.52 -4.50 -16.48
C GLU A 113 8.70 -4.10 -15.24
N LEU A 114 8.72 -4.95 -14.21
CA LEU A 114 8.10 -4.69 -12.91
C LEU A 114 8.91 -3.62 -12.17
N ALA A 115 8.69 -2.35 -12.52
CA ALA A 115 9.25 -1.23 -11.79
C ALA A 115 8.77 -1.21 -10.33
N GLN A 116 9.56 -0.62 -9.43
CA GLN A 116 9.22 -0.52 -8.01
C GLN A 116 7.87 0.15 -7.77
N ASP A 117 7.51 1.14 -8.58
CA ASP A 117 6.20 1.81 -8.52
C ASP A 117 5.04 0.87 -8.88
N ASN A 118 5.26 -0.08 -9.78
CA ASN A 118 4.26 -1.11 -10.12
C ASN A 118 4.01 -2.02 -8.91
N ILE A 119 5.06 -2.39 -8.18
CA ILE A 119 4.97 -3.20 -6.95
C ILE A 119 4.20 -2.42 -5.87
N LYS A 120 4.56 -1.15 -5.64
CA LYS A 120 3.84 -0.27 -4.70
C LYS A 120 2.36 -0.15 -5.04
N ALA A 121 2.02 -0.01 -6.33
CA ALA A 121 0.64 0.06 -6.79
C ALA A 121 -0.12 -1.24 -6.52
N ILE A 122 0.48 -2.41 -6.79
CA ILE A 122 -0.11 -3.72 -6.50
C ILE A 122 -0.38 -3.85 -4.99
N LEU A 123 0.59 -3.49 -4.14
CA LEU A 123 0.43 -3.54 -2.69
C LEU A 123 -0.71 -2.62 -2.21
N LEU A 124 -0.81 -1.42 -2.77
CA LEU A 124 -1.88 -0.49 -2.47
C LEU A 124 -3.26 -1.05 -2.84
N VAL A 125 -3.40 -1.61 -4.05
CA VAL A 125 -4.67 -2.19 -4.52
C VAL A 125 -5.07 -3.41 -3.69
N CYS A 126 -4.14 -4.33 -3.42
CA CYS A 126 -4.39 -5.50 -2.58
C CYS A 126 -4.87 -5.14 -1.17
N GLN A 127 -4.35 -4.04 -0.60
CA GLN A 127 -4.80 -3.53 0.70
C GLN A 127 -6.19 -2.88 0.62
N GLN A 128 -6.46 -2.12 -0.44
CA GLN A 128 -7.72 -1.40 -0.60
C GLN A 128 -8.93 -2.32 -0.86
N LEU A 129 -8.72 -3.51 -1.42
CA LEU A 129 -9.79 -4.51 -1.66
C LEU A 129 -10.38 -5.15 -0.40
N CYS A 130 -9.73 -4.95 0.76
CA CYS A 130 -10.09 -5.63 2.01
C CYS A 130 -10.58 -4.69 3.11
N PHE A 131 -10.70 -3.41 2.80
CA PHE A 131 -11.24 -2.35 3.66
C PHE A 131 -12.53 -1.76 3.12
#